data_AF-A0A9N9UM23-F1
#
_entry.id   AF-A0A9N9UM23-F1
#
_cell.length_a   1.000
_cell.length_b   1.000
_cell.length_c   1.000
_cell.angle_alpha   90.00
_cell.angle_beta   90.00
_cell.angle_gamma   90.00
#
_symmetry.space_group_name_H-M   'P 1'
#
loop_
_entity.id
_entity.type
_entity.pdbx_description
1 polymer ?
#
loop_
_entity_poly.entity_id
_entity_poly.type
_entity_poly.pdbx_seq_one_letter_code
_entity_poly.pdbx_strand_id
1 'polypeptide(L)'
;METMEQRYISNNMRVQFLASSPLENMKASLEQVLKNTPPKKSYSNRELGGLFSGYTGLAYLFLRLSAGHPDLTVMGHNLRFWAERYLDGDRGSLVLESGNCGLASERLSFLAVLCCLTKDLGHLKRFLGDVPLLLGPYPPSQGDPFPSEMIYGRAGTLYLIRMIKQWVPEFAPCLESPTLRIAEVIMRTDDDGQGNWEWHGKRYYGAAHGEIGIITQLVLSVPSLAVELAPRLEDLLSLQLQDGNWPSSEKKRREGKPAKLLQWCHGAPGFIYSLEALRPYFPRHQDDIDFAIEKARELIWRHGILVKEPSLCHGLFGNAL
;
A
#
# COMPACT_ATOMS: atom_id res chain seq x y z
N MET A 1 20.92 -2.61 -31.76
CA MET A 1 20.56 -1.55 -30.80
C MET A 1 19.05 -1.55 -30.69
N GLU A 2 18.48 -2.30 -29.76
CA GLU A 2 17.06 -2.15 -29.42
C GLU A 2 16.89 -0.72 -28.89
N THR A 3 16.18 0.11 -29.64
CA THR A 3 15.71 1.41 -29.15
C THR A 3 14.94 1.14 -27.87
N MET A 4 15.48 1.51 -26.71
CA MET A 4 14.74 1.44 -25.46
C MET A 4 13.49 2.31 -25.61
N GLU A 5 12.34 1.66 -25.76
CA GLU A 5 11.06 2.32 -25.89
C GLU A 5 10.87 3.26 -24.68
N GLN A 6 10.72 4.55 -24.96
CA GLN A 6 10.64 5.59 -23.95
C GLN A 6 9.41 5.37 -23.06
N ARG A 7 9.62 5.22 -21.75
CA ARG A 7 8.57 4.87 -20.77
C ARG A 7 7.93 6.07 -20.08
N TYR A 8 8.40 7.26 -20.38
CA TYR A 8 7.95 8.50 -19.77
C TYR A 8 7.82 9.62 -20.81
N ILE A 9 6.93 10.54 -20.55
CA ILE A 9 6.81 11.82 -21.24
C ILE A 9 7.76 12.79 -20.52
N SER A 10 8.65 13.46 -21.26
CA SER A 10 9.57 14.42 -20.65
C SER A 10 8.79 15.56 -20.00
N ASN A 11 9.10 15.86 -18.74
CA ASN A 11 8.47 16.99 -18.03
C ASN A 11 9.10 18.33 -18.46
N ASN A 12 8.83 18.75 -19.69
CA ASN A 12 9.24 20.03 -20.26
C ASN A 12 8.07 20.99 -20.47
N MET A 13 6.90 20.67 -19.88
CA MET A 13 5.72 21.50 -19.97
C MET A 13 5.90 22.77 -19.15
N ARG A 14 5.44 23.90 -19.70
CA ARG A 14 5.34 25.14 -18.93
C ARG A 14 4.34 24.95 -17.80
N VAL A 15 4.61 25.55 -16.64
CA VAL A 15 3.68 25.60 -15.51
C VAL A 15 2.30 26.02 -16.01
N GLN A 16 1.30 25.19 -15.74
CA GLN A 16 -0.09 25.43 -16.09
C GLN A 16 -0.86 25.86 -14.84
N PHE A 17 -1.79 26.79 -15.00
CA PHE A 17 -2.76 27.12 -13.97
C PHE A 17 -4.02 26.27 -14.16
N LEU A 18 -4.63 25.80 -13.07
CA LEU A 18 -5.87 25.05 -13.14
C LEU A 18 -7.02 25.98 -13.59
N ALA A 19 -7.85 25.51 -14.52
CA ALA A 19 -9.02 26.25 -14.99
C ALA A 19 -10.12 26.36 -13.92
N SER A 20 -10.16 25.42 -12.98
CA SER A 20 -11.10 25.37 -11.86
C SER A 20 -10.34 25.14 -10.57
N SER A 21 -10.97 25.44 -9.42
CA SER A 21 -10.36 25.20 -8.12
C SER A 21 -10.07 23.69 -7.91
N PRO A 22 -9.07 23.33 -7.08
CA PRO A 22 -8.81 21.94 -6.73
C PRO A 22 -10.05 21.21 -6.20
N LEU A 23 -10.91 21.90 -5.44
CA LEU A 23 -12.14 21.34 -4.89
C LEU A 23 -13.17 21.01 -5.99
N GLU A 24 -13.34 21.90 -6.97
CA GLU A 24 -14.24 21.65 -8.11
C GLU A 24 -13.75 20.50 -8.98
N ASN A 25 -12.45 20.43 -9.24
CA ASN A 25 -11.85 19.32 -9.99
C ASN A 25 -12.02 17.99 -9.24
N MET A 26 -11.76 17.99 -7.93
CA MET A 26 -11.98 16.81 -7.09
C MET A 26 -13.45 16.36 -7.12
N LYS A 27 -14.40 17.29 -7.00
CA LYS A 27 -15.83 16.98 -7.13
C LYS A 27 -16.16 16.35 -8.48
N ALA A 28 -15.70 16.94 -9.57
CA ALA A 28 -15.93 16.41 -10.92
C ALA A 28 -15.34 15.01 -11.11
N SER A 29 -14.13 14.75 -10.57
CA SER A 29 -13.52 13.41 -10.58
C SER A 29 -14.35 12.40 -9.79
N LEU A 30 -14.87 12.77 -8.61
CA LEU A 30 -15.73 11.88 -7.81
C LEU A 30 -17.06 11.57 -8.53
N GLU A 31 -17.64 12.54 -9.25
CA GLU A 31 -18.82 12.30 -10.09
C GLU A 31 -18.51 11.32 -11.22
N GLN A 32 -17.33 11.40 -11.84
CA GLN A 32 -16.91 10.43 -12.85
C GLN A 32 -16.69 9.04 -12.26
N VAL A 33 -16.10 8.93 -11.07
CA VAL A 33 -15.98 7.65 -10.34
C VAL A 33 -17.36 7.04 -10.12
N LEU A 34 -18.32 7.80 -9.59
CA LEU A 34 -19.67 7.29 -9.35
C LEU A 34 -20.40 6.87 -10.64
N LYS A 35 -20.18 7.58 -11.76
CA LYS A 35 -20.76 7.23 -13.06
C LYS A 35 -20.16 5.94 -13.64
N ASN A 36 -18.85 5.76 -13.52
CA ASN A 36 -18.12 4.66 -14.16
C ASN A 36 -18.10 3.39 -13.30
N THR A 37 -18.09 3.52 -11.98
CA THR A 37 -18.06 2.42 -11.01
C THR A 37 -19.12 2.63 -9.91
N PRO A 38 -20.41 2.74 -10.25
CA PRO A 38 -21.46 3.02 -9.27
C PRO A 38 -21.55 1.91 -8.21
N PRO A 39 -21.96 2.21 -6.96
CA PRO A 39 -22.30 1.19 -5.99
C PRO A 39 -23.32 0.19 -6.55
N LYS A 40 -23.13 -1.10 -6.26
CA LYS A 40 -23.96 -2.19 -6.79
C LYS A 40 -24.69 -2.91 -5.66
N LYS A 41 -25.80 -3.57 -6.01
CA LYS A 41 -26.54 -4.45 -5.09
C LYS A 41 -25.77 -5.73 -4.74
N SER A 42 -24.92 -6.20 -5.65
CA SER A 42 -24.03 -7.33 -5.46
C SER A 42 -22.76 -7.13 -6.27
N TYR A 43 -21.67 -7.75 -5.81
CA TYR A 43 -20.35 -7.69 -6.43
C TYR A 43 -19.86 -9.08 -6.81
N SER A 44 -19.33 -9.21 -8.02
CA SER A 44 -18.71 -10.43 -8.53
C SER A 44 -17.29 -10.60 -7.98
N ASN A 45 -16.74 -11.82 -8.01
CA ASN A 45 -15.37 -12.09 -7.55
C ASN A 45 -14.30 -11.19 -8.19
N ARG A 46 -14.51 -10.71 -9.42
CA ARG A 46 -13.57 -9.79 -10.10
C ARG A 46 -13.55 -8.38 -9.50
N GLU A 47 -14.57 -8.04 -8.73
CA GLU A 47 -14.77 -6.74 -8.09
C GLU A 47 -14.40 -6.77 -6.60
N LEU A 48 -14.09 -7.97 -6.09
CA LEU A 48 -13.65 -8.26 -4.72
C LEU A 48 -12.12 -8.29 -4.66
N GLY A 49 -11.50 -7.11 -4.73
CA GLY A 49 -10.05 -6.94 -4.73
C GLY A 49 -9.52 -6.14 -3.53
N GLY A 50 -10.27 -6.12 -2.43
CA GLY A 50 -9.93 -5.38 -1.22
C GLY A 50 -9.78 -3.87 -1.45
N LEU A 51 -8.84 -3.26 -0.72
CA LEU A 51 -8.44 -1.87 -0.94
C LEU A 51 -7.64 -1.66 -2.22
N PHE A 52 -6.99 -2.71 -2.73
CA PHE A 52 -6.04 -2.58 -3.83
C PHE A 52 -6.70 -2.40 -5.21
N SER A 53 -7.74 -3.20 -5.50
CA SER A 53 -8.40 -3.17 -6.82
C SER A 53 -9.91 -3.41 -6.77
N GLY A 54 -10.50 -3.48 -5.56
CA GLY A 54 -11.91 -3.78 -5.36
C GLY A 54 -12.79 -2.56 -5.08
N TYR A 55 -14.11 -2.79 -5.04
CA TYR A 55 -15.09 -1.76 -4.67
C TYR A 55 -14.97 -1.35 -3.19
N THR A 56 -14.32 -2.17 -2.36
CA THR A 56 -13.96 -1.81 -0.99
C THR A 56 -12.92 -0.69 -0.95
N GLY A 57 -12.00 -0.61 -1.92
CA GLY A 57 -11.12 0.55 -2.10
C GLY A 57 -11.88 1.84 -2.44
N LEU A 58 -12.94 1.76 -3.25
CA LEU A 58 -13.82 2.90 -3.53
C LEU A 58 -14.59 3.34 -2.28
N ALA A 59 -15.12 2.40 -1.49
CA ALA A 59 -15.74 2.72 -0.20
C ALA A 59 -14.77 3.49 0.71
N TYR A 60 -13.52 3.03 0.79
CA TYR A 60 -12.51 3.68 1.62
C TYR A 60 -12.09 5.05 1.09
N LEU A 61 -12.02 5.24 -0.24
CA LEU A 61 -11.80 6.57 -0.85
C LEU A 61 -12.83 7.58 -0.35
N PHE A 62 -14.13 7.25 -0.46
CA PHE A 62 -15.20 8.13 -0.03
C PHE A 62 -15.20 8.37 1.49
N LEU A 63 -14.91 7.33 2.28
CA LEU A 63 -14.77 7.47 3.72
C LEU A 63 -13.61 8.40 4.09
N ARG A 64 -12.43 8.22 3.48
CA ARG A 64 -11.24 9.04 3.75
C ARG A 64 -11.46 10.50 3.43
N LEU A 65 -12.08 10.78 2.27
CA LEU A 65 -12.40 12.15 1.86
C LEU A 65 -13.48 12.77 2.73
N SER A 66 -14.45 12.00 3.23
CA SER A 66 -15.50 12.52 4.12
C SER A 66 -14.94 13.15 5.41
N ALA A 67 -13.82 12.63 5.92
CA ALA A 67 -13.17 13.18 7.11
C ALA A 67 -12.40 14.49 6.84
N GLY A 68 -11.87 14.69 5.63
CA GLY A 68 -11.18 15.94 5.25
C GLY A 68 -12.10 17.01 4.68
N HIS A 69 -13.26 16.61 4.16
CA HIS A 69 -14.20 17.47 3.46
C HIS A 69 -15.65 17.15 3.89
N PRO A 70 -16.02 17.42 5.16
CA PRO A 70 -17.33 17.02 5.71
C PRO A 70 -18.53 17.65 4.99
N ASP A 71 -18.35 18.85 4.44
CA ASP A 71 -19.42 19.60 3.75
C ASP A 71 -19.49 19.31 2.25
N LEU A 72 -18.53 18.53 1.69
CA LEU A 72 -18.52 18.24 0.26
C LEU A 72 -19.68 17.30 -0.10
N THR A 73 -20.50 17.75 -1.04
CA THR A 73 -21.57 16.95 -1.65
C THR A 73 -21.25 16.63 -3.10
N VAL A 74 -21.55 15.38 -3.49
CA VAL A 74 -21.37 14.85 -4.83
C VAL A 74 -22.67 14.15 -5.22
N MET A 75 -23.22 14.52 -6.38
CA MET A 75 -24.51 14.00 -6.86
C MET A 75 -25.64 14.06 -5.79
N GLY A 76 -25.70 15.16 -5.02
CA GLY A 76 -26.74 15.41 -4.02
C GLY A 76 -26.53 14.77 -2.65
N HIS A 77 -25.44 14.03 -2.43
CA HIS A 77 -25.17 13.35 -1.16
C HIS A 77 -23.78 13.68 -0.60
N ASN A 78 -23.62 13.60 0.72
CA ASN A 78 -22.31 13.71 1.35
C ASN A 78 -21.44 12.47 1.04
N LEU A 79 -20.12 12.57 1.25
CA LEU A 79 -19.19 11.49 0.89
C LEU A 79 -19.38 10.23 1.74
N ARG A 80 -19.79 10.38 3.01
CA ARG A 80 -20.04 9.23 3.89
C ARG A 80 -21.19 8.36 3.37
N PHE A 81 -22.25 8.97 2.83
CA PHE A 81 -23.35 8.26 2.19
C PHE A 81 -22.85 7.36 1.05
N TRP A 82 -21.93 7.84 0.21
CA TRP A 82 -21.38 7.04 -0.88
C TRP A 82 -20.53 5.87 -0.35
N ALA A 83 -19.72 6.10 0.69
CA ALA A 83 -18.97 5.03 1.35
C ALA A 83 -19.91 3.92 1.86
N GLU A 84 -21.02 4.28 2.52
CA GLU A 84 -22.05 3.34 2.97
C GLU A 84 -22.65 2.55 1.80
N ARG A 85 -23.05 3.22 0.70
CA ARG A 85 -23.62 2.55 -0.47
C ARG A 85 -22.67 1.54 -1.11
N TYR A 86 -21.37 1.82 -1.15
CA TYR A 86 -20.39 0.85 -1.66
C TYR A 86 -20.28 -0.40 -0.79
N LEU A 87 -20.45 -0.27 0.53
CA LEU A 87 -20.37 -1.38 1.48
C LEU A 87 -21.67 -2.20 1.57
N ASP A 88 -22.83 -1.62 1.25
CA ASP A 88 -24.14 -2.29 1.32
C ASP A 88 -24.31 -3.44 0.32
N GLY A 89 -23.58 -3.42 -0.80
CA GLY A 89 -23.72 -4.46 -1.81
C GLY A 89 -23.28 -5.84 -1.32
N ASP A 90 -24.04 -6.86 -1.70
CA ASP A 90 -23.76 -8.26 -1.37
C ASP A 90 -22.40 -8.71 -1.94
N ARG A 91 -21.63 -9.42 -1.12
CA ARG A 91 -20.31 -9.97 -1.44
C ARG A 91 -20.25 -11.49 -1.22
N GLY A 92 -21.41 -12.11 -0.97
CA GLY A 92 -21.51 -13.50 -0.56
C GLY A 92 -20.80 -13.78 0.77
N SER A 93 -20.49 -15.06 0.98
CA SER A 93 -19.77 -15.53 2.18
C SER A 93 -18.27 -15.33 2.03
N LEU A 94 -17.79 -14.13 2.38
CA LEU A 94 -16.36 -13.82 2.37
C LEU A 94 -15.59 -14.68 3.38
N VAL A 95 -14.55 -15.37 2.90
CA VAL A 95 -13.57 -16.11 3.69
C VAL A 95 -12.18 -15.56 3.44
N LEU A 96 -11.24 -15.80 4.36
CA LEU A 96 -9.84 -15.47 4.15
C LEU A 96 -9.25 -16.44 3.11
N GLU A 97 -8.79 -15.92 1.98
CA GLU A 97 -8.20 -16.70 0.91
C GLU A 97 -6.75 -17.08 1.23
N SER A 98 -6.36 -18.32 0.90
CA SER A 98 -4.98 -18.78 1.05
C SER A 98 -4.03 -17.89 0.24
N GLY A 99 -2.98 -17.39 0.88
CA GLY A 99 -2.00 -16.49 0.26
C GLY A 99 -2.47 -15.06 0.03
N ASN A 100 -3.62 -14.65 0.60
CA ASN A 100 -4.13 -13.29 0.47
C ASN A 100 -4.68 -12.75 1.80
N CYS A 101 -3.80 -12.17 2.60
CA CYS A 101 -4.10 -11.46 3.86
C CYS A 101 -3.71 -9.96 3.84
N GLY A 102 -3.28 -9.44 2.69
CA GLY A 102 -2.87 -8.03 2.54
C GLY A 102 -3.99 -7.10 2.09
N LEU A 103 -3.63 -5.97 1.47
CA LEU A 103 -4.57 -4.98 0.94
C LEU A 103 -5.52 -5.52 -0.16
N ALA A 104 -5.13 -6.57 -0.87
CA ALA A 104 -5.95 -7.23 -1.88
C ALA A 104 -6.95 -8.23 -1.26
N SER A 105 -6.85 -8.52 0.04
CA SER A 105 -7.78 -9.40 0.73
C SER A 105 -9.12 -8.70 0.89
N GLU A 106 -10.14 -9.13 0.14
CA GLU A 106 -11.49 -8.57 0.29
C GLU A 106 -12.01 -8.78 1.71
N ARG A 107 -11.81 -9.96 2.28
CA ARG A 107 -12.26 -10.31 3.63
C ARG A 107 -11.74 -9.32 4.68
N LEU A 108 -10.42 -9.14 4.74
CA LEU A 108 -9.80 -8.27 5.76
C LEU A 108 -10.03 -6.80 5.47
N SER A 109 -9.91 -6.38 4.21
CA SER A 109 -10.14 -5.00 3.80
C SER A 109 -11.57 -4.55 4.08
N PHE A 110 -12.57 -5.37 3.71
CA PHE A 110 -13.98 -5.06 3.90
C PHE A 110 -14.33 -4.94 5.38
N LEU A 111 -13.88 -5.88 6.21
CA LEU A 111 -14.07 -5.80 7.66
C LEU A 111 -13.38 -4.59 8.28
N ALA A 112 -12.16 -4.26 7.83
CA ALA A 112 -11.43 -3.10 8.35
C ALA A 112 -12.14 -1.77 7.97
N VAL A 113 -12.63 -1.63 6.74
CA VAL A 113 -13.38 -0.44 6.32
C VAL A 113 -14.72 -0.35 7.06
N LEU A 114 -15.42 -1.48 7.27
CA LEU A 114 -16.62 -1.51 8.11
C LEU A 114 -16.31 -1.05 9.53
N CYS A 115 -15.23 -1.52 10.16
CA CYS A 115 -14.80 -1.04 11.48
C CYS A 115 -14.60 0.47 11.49
N CYS A 116 -13.88 1.01 10.50
CA CYS A 116 -13.61 2.45 10.41
C CYS A 116 -14.89 3.28 10.22
N LEU A 117 -15.84 2.77 9.42
CA LEU A 117 -17.08 3.46 9.11
C LEU A 117 -18.07 3.41 10.28
N THR A 118 -18.35 2.22 10.81
CA THR A 118 -19.44 1.98 11.77
C THR A 118 -18.99 2.05 13.22
N LYS A 119 -17.68 1.92 13.48
CA LYS A 119 -17.08 1.83 14.82
C LYS A 119 -17.64 0.67 15.65
N ASP A 120 -18.20 -0.35 15.00
CA ASP A 120 -18.83 -1.48 15.67
C ASP A 120 -17.81 -2.58 16.02
N LEU A 121 -17.86 -3.02 17.29
CA LEU A 121 -16.97 -4.02 17.86
C LEU A 121 -17.17 -5.42 17.24
N GLY A 122 -18.35 -5.72 16.72
CA GLY A 122 -18.65 -6.97 16.03
C GLY A 122 -17.87 -7.13 14.72
N HIS A 123 -17.66 -6.06 13.95
CA HIS A 123 -16.74 -6.10 12.81
C HIS A 123 -15.30 -6.33 13.25
N LEU A 124 -14.85 -5.67 14.32
CA LEU A 124 -13.50 -5.86 14.83
C LEU A 124 -13.27 -7.30 15.29
N LYS A 125 -14.21 -7.88 16.03
CA LYS A 125 -14.13 -9.28 16.47
C LYS A 125 -14.03 -10.25 15.30
N ARG A 126 -14.75 -10.00 14.20
CA ARG A 126 -14.64 -10.80 12.98
C ARG A 126 -13.29 -10.64 12.29
N PHE A 127 -12.76 -9.41 12.22
CA PHE A 127 -11.43 -9.15 11.66
C PHE A 127 -10.34 -9.85 12.48
N LEU A 128 -10.38 -9.69 13.81
CA LEU A 128 -9.43 -10.33 14.72
C LEU A 128 -9.60 -11.85 14.78
N GLY A 129 -10.78 -12.37 14.50
CA GLY A 129 -11.03 -13.80 14.38
C GLY A 129 -10.25 -14.47 13.25
N ASP A 130 -9.87 -13.71 12.21
CA ASP A 130 -9.05 -14.21 11.10
C ASP A 130 -7.55 -14.18 11.45
N VAL A 131 -7.09 -13.32 12.40
CA VAL A 131 -5.66 -13.15 12.76
C VAL A 131 -4.95 -14.47 13.11
N PRO A 132 -5.51 -15.41 13.90
CA PRO A 132 -4.85 -16.68 14.18
C PRO A 132 -4.45 -17.47 12.92
N LEU A 133 -5.23 -17.37 11.83
CA LEU A 133 -4.91 -18.04 10.56
C LEU A 133 -3.64 -17.49 9.92
N LEU A 134 -3.27 -16.24 10.21
CA LEU A 134 -2.07 -15.59 9.71
C LEU A 134 -0.84 -15.94 10.56
N LEU A 135 -0.99 -16.54 11.73
CA LEU A 135 0.14 -16.79 12.65
C LEU A 135 0.69 -18.21 12.59
N GLY A 136 -0.06 -19.14 12.00
CA GLY A 136 0.26 -20.56 12.04
C GLY A 136 0.09 -21.17 13.45
N PRO A 137 0.75 -22.31 13.73
CA PRO A 137 1.66 -23.05 12.85
C PRO A 137 0.94 -23.66 11.63
N TYR A 138 1.68 -23.85 10.55
CA TYR A 138 1.18 -24.53 9.33
C TYR A 138 1.79 -25.93 9.22
N PRO A 139 1.05 -26.92 8.68
CA PRO A 139 1.61 -28.23 8.40
C PRO A 139 2.85 -28.12 7.48
N PRO A 140 3.97 -28.82 7.77
CA PRO A 140 5.17 -28.77 6.92
C PRO A 140 4.92 -29.11 5.45
N SER A 141 3.91 -29.95 5.17
CA SER A 141 3.51 -30.34 3.82
C SER A 141 2.81 -29.23 3.02
N GLN A 142 2.24 -28.23 3.68
CA GLN A 142 1.56 -27.10 3.05
C GLN A 142 2.45 -25.86 2.98
N GLY A 143 3.39 -25.72 3.92
CA GLY A 143 4.17 -24.49 4.09
C GLY A 143 3.31 -23.35 4.63
N ASP A 144 3.94 -22.19 4.86
CA ASP A 144 3.20 -20.97 5.17
C ASP A 144 2.57 -20.44 3.87
N PRO A 145 1.23 -20.35 3.78
CA PRO A 145 0.60 -19.88 2.56
C PRO A 145 0.68 -18.35 2.41
N PHE A 146 0.90 -17.60 3.49
CA PHE A 146 0.79 -16.14 3.46
C PHE A 146 2.17 -15.49 3.28
N PRO A 147 2.34 -14.59 2.30
CA PRO A 147 3.59 -13.84 2.16
C PRO A 147 3.68 -12.73 3.21
N SER A 148 4.86 -12.10 3.29
CA SER A 148 5.10 -10.97 4.20
C SER A 148 4.75 -9.60 3.60
N GLU A 149 4.65 -9.48 2.28
CA GLU A 149 4.54 -8.19 1.59
C GLU A 149 3.19 -7.44 1.74
N MET A 150 3.08 -6.23 1.15
CA MET A 150 1.99 -5.29 1.43
C MET A 150 0.66 -5.69 0.78
N ILE A 151 0.68 -6.20 -0.45
CA ILE A 151 -0.54 -6.34 -1.26
C ILE A 151 -1.31 -7.60 -0.87
N TYR A 152 -0.64 -8.73 -0.71
CA TYR A 152 -1.22 -10.04 -0.41
C TYR A 152 -0.80 -10.57 0.96
N GLY A 153 0.16 -9.93 1.62
CA GLY A 153 0.80 -10.44 2.82
C GLY A 153 0.51 -9.70 4.12
N ARG A 154 1.22 -10.15 5.15
CA ARG A 154 1.05 -9.73 6.54
C ARG A 154 1.38 -8.26 6.79
N ALA A 155 2.29 -7.65 6.03
CA ALA A 155 2.52 -6.21 6.10
C ALA A 155 1.25 -5.42 5.73
N GLY A 156 0.48 -5.90 4.77
CA GLY A 156 -0.83 -5.33 4.45
C GLY A 156 -1.82 -5.44 5.61
N THR A 157 -1.82 -6.55 6.35
CA THR A 157 -2.63 -6.69 7.57
C THR A 157 -2.22 -5.67 8.65
N LEU A 158 -0.92 -5.45 8.85
CA LEU A 158 -0.42 -4.42 9.78
C LEU A 158 -0.93 -3.03 9.40
N TYR A 159 -0.93 -2.70 8.10
CA TYR A 159 -1.54 -1.45 7.62
C TYR A 159 -3.04 -1.37 7.97
N LEU A 160 -3.80 -2.45 7.75
CA LEU A 160 -5.24 -2.47 8.06
C LEU A 160 -5.50 -2.29 9.56
N ILE A 161 -4.67 -2.90 10.43
CA ILE A 161 -4.75 -2.71 11.87
C ILE A 161 -4.47 -1.25 12.26
N ARG A 162 -3.41 -0.65 11.70
CA ARG A 162 -3.10 0.77 11.92
C ARG A 162 -4.23 1.68 11.45
N MET A 163 -4.82 1.38 10.30
CA MET A 163 -5.97 2.10 9.77
C MET A 163 -7.15 2.05 10.74
N ILE A 164 -7.52 0.86 11.25
CA ILE A 164 -8.59 0.72 12.26
C ILE A 164 -8.25 1.53 13.51
N LYS A 165 -7.02 1.41 14.04
CA LYS A 165 -6.56 2.15 15.22
C LYS A 165 -6.66 3.67 15.03
N GLN A 166 -6.36 4.17 13.83
CA GLN A 166 -6.44 5.61 13.54
C GLN A 166 -7.89 6.11 13.49
N TRP A 167 -8.80 5.34 12.90
CA TRP A 167 -10.21 5.72 12.80
C TRP A 167 -11.00 5.51 14.09
N VAL A 168 -10.60 4.52 14.89
CA VAL A 168 -11.26 4.11 16.14
C VAL A 168 -10.21 3.88 17.22
N PRO A 169 -9.63 4.95 17.81
CA PRO A 169 -8.58 4.85 18.83
C PRO A 169 -8.96 3.99 20.04
N GLU A 170 -10.25 3.89 20.35
CA GLU A 170 -10.80 3.07 21.43
C GLU A 170 -10.51 1.56 21.25
N PHE A 171 -10.26 1.12 20.02
CA PHE A 171 -9.89 -0.26 19.72
C PHE A 171 -8.41 -0.57 19.94
N ALA A 172 -7.56 0.43 20.25
CA ALA A 172 -6.12 0.24 20.40
C ALA A 172 -5.74 -0.91 21.36
N PRO A 173 -6.36 -1.10 22.55
CA PRO A 173 -6.01 -2.21 23.44
C PRO A 173 -6.25 -3.60 22.83
N CYS A 174 -7.27 -3.75 21.97
CA CYS A 174 -7.57 -5.02 21.30
C CYS A 174 -6.64 -5.31 20.13
N LEU A 175 -5.96 -4.30 19.60
CA LEU A 175 -5.13 -4.38 18.40
C LEU A 175 -3.64 -4.60 18.71
N GLU A 176 -3.19 -4.30 19.93
CA GLU A 176 -1.78 -4.36 20.32
C GLU A 176 -1.19 -5.77 20.19
N SER A 177 -1.79 -6.77 20.85
CA SER A 177 -1.31 -8.16 20.79
C SER A 177 -1.33 -8.73 19.35
N PRO A 178 -2.42 -8.61 18.57
CA PRO A 178 -2.42 -8.96 17.15
C PRO A 178 -1.29 -8.31 16.34
N THR A 179 -1.04 -7.03 16.56
CA THR A 179 0.03 -6.28 15.88
C THR A 179 1.40 -6.89 16.16
N LEU A 180 1.72 -7.10 17.44
CA LEU A 180 3.01 -7.65 17.87
C LEU A 180 3.22 -9.07 17.32
N ARG A 181 2.20 -9.92 17.38
CA ARG A 181 2.29 -11.31 16.89
C ARG A 181 2.48 -11.38 15.38
N ILE A 182 1.78 -10.54 14.61
CA ILE A 182 1.96 -10.48 13.15
C ILE A 182 3.37 -9.98 12.82
N ALA A 183 3.85 -8.92 13.50
CA ALA A 183 5.19 -8.39 13.30
C ALA A 183 6.27 -9.45 13.62
N GLU A 184 6.09 -10.20 14.71
CA GLU A 184 7.00 -11.29 15.09
C GLU A 184 7.06 -12.40 14.03
N VAL A 185 5.92 -12.79 13.44
CA VAL A 185 5.91 -13.77 12.34
C VAL A 185 6.68 -13.25 11.13
N ILE A 186 6.46 -12.00 10.73
CA ILE A 186 7.19 -11.38 9.61
C ILE A 186 8.70 -11.35 9.90
N MET A 187 9.12 -10.95 11.10
CA MET A 187 10.53 -10.87 11.48
C MET A 187 11.22 -12.24 11.50
N ARG A 188 10.48 -13.32 11.77
CA ARG A 188 10.98 -14.70 11.74
C ARG A 188 10.90 -15.36 10.37
N THR A 189 10.25 -14.74 9.39
CA THR A 189 10.15 -15.28 8.03
C THR A 189 11.53 -15.38 7.40
N ASP A 190 11.82 -16.55 6.85
CA ASP A 190 13.04 -16.87 6.12
C ASP A 190 12.67 -17.69 4.88
N ASP A 191 12.29 -16.99 3.80
CA ASP A 191 11.72 -17.62 2.61
C ASP A 191 12.78 -18.35 1.76
N ASP A 192 14.06 -17.95 1.89
CA ASP A 192 15.18 -18.45 1.08
C ASP A 192 16.33 -19.10 1.88
N GLY A 193 16.15 -19.28 3.19
CA GLY A 193 17.16 -19.83 4.11
C GLY A 193 18.29 -18.85 4.47
N GLN A 194 18.18 -17.57 4.08
CA GLN A 194 19.17 -16.52 4.33
C GLN A 194 18.57 -15.33 5.09
N GLY A 195 17.35 -15.48 5.61
CA GLY A 195 16.57 -14.46 6.30
C GLY A 195 15.92 -13.46 5.34
N ASN A 196 15.73 -13.75 4.05
CA ASN A 196 15.07 -12.80 3.15
C ASN A 196 13.57 -13.03 3.05
N TRP A 197 12.85 -11.94 2.74
CA TRP A 197 11.44 -12.00 2.36
C TRP A 197 11.31 -12.14 0.84
N GLU A 198 10.55 -13.13 0.40
CA GLU A 198 10.26 -13.38 -1.00
C GLU A 198 8.76 -13.32 -1.30
N TRP A 199 8.46 -12.94 -2.54
CA TRP A 199 7.11 -13.09 -3.09
C TRP A 199 7.23 -13.75 -4.47
N HIS A 200 6.51 -14.86 -4.67
CA HIS A 200 6.67 -15.73 -5.85
C HIS A 200 8.14 -16.09 -6.15
N GLY A 201 8.89 -16.50 -5.12
CA GLY A 201 10.29 -16.95 -5.23
C GLY A 201 11.26 -15.86 -5.67
N LYS A 202 10.98 -14.60 -5.30
CA LYS A 202 11.81 -13.45 -5.63
C LYS A 202 11.86 -12.46 -4.47
N ARG A 203 13.08 -12.09 -4.08
CA ARG A 203 13.34 -10.91 -3.26
C ARG A 203 13.09 -9.60 -4.03
N TYR A 204 11.98 -8.94 -3.74
CA TYR A 204 11.65 -7.61 -4.25
C TYR A 204 12.12 -6.51 -3.31
N TYR A 205 12.37 -5.32 -3.86
CA TYR A 205 12.82 -4.17 -3.06
C TYR A 205 11.76 -3.08 -2.88
N GLY A 206 10.81 -2.95 -3.82
CA GLY A 206 9.83 -1.85 -3.87
C GLY A 206 8.68 -1.96 -2.85
N ALA A 207 7.85 -0.91 -2.76
CA ALA A 207 6.87 -0.74 -1.68
C ALA A 207 5.68 -1.73 -1.73
N ALA A 208 5.33 -2.25 -2.90
CA ALA A 208 4.19 -3.18 -3.02
C ALA A 208 4.56 -4.59 -2.52
N HIS A 209 5.59 -5.18 -3.10
CA HIS A 209 5.92 -6.59 -2.91
C HIS A 209 7.24 -6.84 -2.18
N GLY A 210 7.93 -5.78 -1.76
CA GLY A 210 9.33 -5.83 -1.40
C GLY A 210 9.68 -5.26 -0.03
N GLU A 211 10.96 -5.36 0.25
CA GLU A 211 11.57 -5.13 1.56
C GLU A 211 11.26 -3.74 2.14
N ILE A 212 11.31 -2.67 1.33
CA ILE A 212 11.02 -1.32 1.84
C ILE A 212 9.57 -1.18 2.34
N GLY A 213 8.61 -1.83 1.67
CA GLY A 213 7.21 -1.83 2.06
C GLY A 213 6.98 -2.59 3.36
N ILE A 214 7.66 -3.74 3.51
CA ILE A 214 7.61 -4.56 4.73
C ILE A 214 8.20 -3.79 5.92
N ILE A 215 9.41 -3.23 5.78
CA ILE A 215 10.07 -2.41 6.81
C ILE A 215 9.17 -1.25 7.23
N THR A 216 8.54 -0.57 6.26
CA THR A 216 7.62 0.54 6.54
C THR A 216 6.48 0.11 7.45
N GLN A 217 5.80 -1.01 7.15
CA GLN A 217 4.68 -1.45 7.98
C GLN A 217 5.12 -2.00 9.34
N LEU A 218 6.29 -2.64 9.42
CA LEU A 218 6.85 -3.09 10.70
C LEU A 218 7.15 -1.90 11.62
N VAL A 219 7.92 -0.92 11.15
CA VAL A 219 8.34 0.22 11.97
C VAL A 219 7.16 1.12 12.36
N LEU A 220 6.23 1.39 11.44
CA LEU A 220 5.06 2.21 11.75
C LEU A 220 4.07 1.51 12.70
N SER A 221 4.14 0.18 12.82
CA SER A 221 3.29 -0.61 13.73
C SER A 221 3.97 -0.87 15.07
N VAL A 222 5.28 -1.13 15.04
CA VAL A 222 6.13 -1.48 16.19
C VAL A 222 7.44 -0.68 16.08
N PRO A 223 7.45 0.60 16.51
CA PRO A 223 8.59 1.50 16.34
C PRO A 223 9.93 0.99 16.88
N SER A 224 9.91 0.14 17.93
CA SER A 224 11.12 -0.45 18.50
C SER A 224 11.89 -1.36 17.53
N LEU A 225 11.23 -1.89 16.48
CA LEU A 225 11.89 -2.69 15.45
C LEU A 225 12.83 -1.89 14.55
N ALA A 226 12.79 -0.55 14.58
CA ALA A 226 13.69 0.27 13.78
C ALA A 226 15.18 -0.03 14.06
N VAL A 227 15.54 -0.34 15.31
CA VAL A 227 16.93 -0.67 15.67
C VAL A 227 17.39 -1.97 14.99
N GLU A 228 16.54 -2.99 14.98
CA GLU A 228 16.84 -4.28 14.37
C GLU A 228 16.80 -4.23 12.84
N LEU A 229 15.95 -3.37 12.27
CA LEU A 229 15.79 -3.21 10.82
C LEU A 229 16.78 -2.22 10.20
N ALA A 230 17.59 -1.50 10.98
CA ALA A 230 18.56 -0.53 10.49
C ALA A 230 19.54 -1.10 9.44
N PRO A 231 20.14 -2.30 9.64
CA PRO A 231 21.02 -2.87 8.61
C PRO A 231 20.30 -3.14 7.28
N ARG A 232 19.03 -3.56 7.31
CA ARG A 232 18.24 -3.75 6.08
C ARG A 232 17.95 -2.44 5.38
N LEU A 233 17.68 -1.37 6.14
CA LEU A 233 17.49 -0.04 5.56
C LEU A 233 18.79 0.48 4.93
N GLU A 234 19.93 0.32 5.61
CA GLU A 234 21.25 0.66 5.07
C GLU A 234 21.54 -0.07 3.76
N ASP A 235 21.29 -1.38 3.72
CA ASP A 235 21.40 -2.18 2.50
C ASP A 235 20.55 -1.58 1.38
N LEU A 236 19.27 -1.28 1.64
CA LEU A 236 18.37 -0.68 0.66
C LEU A 236 18.82 0.70 0.17
N LEU A 237 19.33 1.56 1.05
CA LEU A 237 19.90 2.86 0.68
C LEU A 237 21.11 2.67 -0.25
N SER A 238 21.97 1.70 0.03
CA SER A 238 23.14 1.38 -0.81
C SER A 238 22.79 0.88 -2.21
N LEU A 239 21.56 0.39 -2.43
CA LEU A 239 21.07 -0.05 -3.74
C LEU A 239 20.64 1.09 -4.65
N GLN A 240 20.56 2.33 -4.17
CA GLN A 240 20.17 3.46 -4.99
C GLN A 240 21.19 3.68 -6.12
N LEU A 241 20.70 3.68 -7.35
CA LEU A 241 21.51 3.84 -8.55
C LEU A 241 21.95 5.29 -8.73
N GLN A 242 22.92 5.51 -9.62
CA GLN A 242 23.45 6.85 -9.93
C GLN A 242 22.36 7.81 -10.42
N ASP A 243 21.33 7.31 -11.11
CA ASP A 243 20.21 8.11 -11.61
C ASP A 243 19.16 8.46 -10.53
N GLY A 244 19.28 7.89 -9.33
CA GLY A 244 18.33 8.08 -8.22
C GLY A 244 17.26 7.00 -8.11
N ASN A 245 17.23 6.02 -9.01
CA ASN A 245 16.26 4.92 -8.96
C ASN A 245 16.74 3.73 -8.13
N TRP A 246 15.85 2.76 -7.90
CA TRP A 246 16.17 1.46 -7.31
C TRP A 246 15.84 0.31 -8.27
N PRO A 247 16.62 -0.78 -8.26
CA PRO A 247 16.23 -2.01 -8.94
C PRO A 247 14.92 -2.55 -8.35
N SER A 248 14.10 -3.23 -9.16
CA SER A 248 12.82 -3.78 -8.69
C SER A 248 12.99 -5.00 -7.77
N SER A 249 14.05 -5.79 -8.00
CA SER A 249 14.32 -7.05 -7.30
C SER A 249 15.79 -7.45 -7.41
N GLU A 250 16.22 -8.36 -6.54
CA GLU A 250 17.60 -8.85 -6.51
C GLU A 250 18.01 -9.50 -7.84
N LYS A 251 17.12 -10.31 -8.43
CA LYS A 251 17.37 -10.94 -9.73
C LYS A 251 17.72 -9.90 -10.81
N LYS A 252 16.95 -8.81 -10.88
CA LYS A 252 17.21 -7.74 -11.87
C LYS A 252 18.52 -7.03 -11.60
N ARG A 253 18.87 -6.80 -10.33
CA ARG A 253 20.16 -6.25 -9.92
C ARG A 253 21.33 -7.15 -10.37
N ARG A 254 21.27 -8.45 -10.04
CA ARG A 254 22.33 -9.42 -10.37
C ARG A 254 22.51 -9.61 -11.88
N GLU A 255 21.42 -9.53 -12.65
CA GLU A 255 21.46 -9.59 -14.13
C GLU A 255 21.99 -8.29 -14.77
N GLY A 256 22.36 -7.26 -13.99
CA GLY A 256 22.82 -5.97 -14.51
C GLY A 256 21.75 -5.24 -15.34
N LYS A 257 20.46 -5.57 -15.14
CA LYS A 257 19.38 -4.95 -15.90
C LYS A 257 19.14 -3.53 -15.40
N PRO A 258 18.97 -2.55 -16.30
CA PRO A 258 18.68 -1.18 -15.89
C PRO A 258 17.36 -1.10 -15.13
N ALA A 259 17.30 -0.26 -14.09
CA ALA A 259 16.08 0.02 -13.34
C ALA A 259 15.13 0.90 -14.17
N LYS A 260 14.33 0.28 -15.03
CA LYS A 260 13.41 0.99 -15.95
C LYS A 260 12.07 1.37 -15.33
N LEU A 261 11.76 0.92 -14.11
CA LEU A 261 10.46 1.15 -13.47
C LEU A 261 10.57 2.33 -12.52
N LEU A 262 9.70 3.31 -12.70
CA LEU A 262 9.59 4.50 -11.86
C LEU A 262 8.14 4.60 -11.38
N GLN A 263 7.79 3.73 -10.44
CA GLN A 263 6.42 3.46 -10.01
C GLN A 263 6.37 3.31 -8.48
N TRP A 264 5.21 3.51 -7.86
CA TRP A 264 5.04 3.24 -6.43
C TRP A 264 5.34 1.77 -6.10
N CYS A 265 4.84 0.82 -6.91
CA CYS A 265 5.11 -0.59 -6.64
C CYS A 265 6.59 -0.98 -6.82
N HIS A 266 7.29 -0.37 -7.78
CA HIS A 266 8.67 -0.67 -8.13
C HIS A 266 9.43 0.58 -8.59
N GLY A 267 10.42 0.99 -7.79
CA GLY A 267 11.33 2.10 -8.08
C GLY A 267 11.18 3.27 -7.13
N ALA A 268 11.78 4.40 -7.52
CA ALA A 268 11.96 5.58 -6.69
C ALA A 268 10.68 6.10 -6.00
N PRO A 269 9.49 6.18 -6.68
CA PRO A 269 8.28 6.68 -6.03
C PRO A 269 7.91 5.89 -4.78
N GLY A 270 7.94 4.56 -4.83
CA GLY A 270 7.64 3.72 -3.66
C GLY A 270 8.62 3.93 -2.52
N PHE A 271 9.90 4.09 -2.86
CA PHE A 271 10.96 4.33 -1.88
C PHE A 271 10.80 5.65 -1.17
N ILE A 272 10.51 6.76 -1.88
CA ILE A 272 10.40 8.07 -1.23
C ILE A 272 9.30 8.10 -0.16
N TYR A 273 8.12 7.53 -0.43
CA TYR A 273 7.04 7.48 0.57
C TYR A 273 7.44 6.72 1.82
N SER A 274 8.09 5.59 1.61
CA SER A 274 8.59 4.76 2.71
C SER A 274 9.68 5.49 3.49
N LEU A 275 10.67 6.05 2.80
CA LEU A 275 11.79 6.74 3.44
C LEU A 275 11.32 7.96 4.23
N GLU A 276 10.39 8.76 3.72
CA GLU A 276 9.79 9.88 4.45
C GLU A 276 9.08 9.41 5.73
N ALA A 277 8.29 8.34 5.65
CA ALA A 277 7.58 7.79 6.79
C ALA A 277 8.53 7.15 7.83
N LEU A 278 9.65 6.58 7.37
CA LEU A 278 10.65 5.93 8.21
C LEU A 278 11.64 6.92 8.84
N ARG A 279 11.92 8.05 8.19
CA ARG A 279 12.92 9.06 8.63
C ARG A 279 12.90 9.39 10.13
N PRO A 280 11.73 9.59 10.79
CA PRO A 280 11.71 9.91 12.22
C PRO A 280 12.21 8.77 13.13
N TYR A 281 12.21 7.53 12.65
CA TYR A 281 12.55 6.32 13.40
C TYR A 281 14.01 5.89 13.24
N PHE A 282 14.75 6.49 12.29
CA PHE A 282 16.16 6.21 12.02
C PHE A 282 17.02 7.48 12.19
N PRO A 283 17.19 7.98 13.43
CA PRO A 283 17.89 9.25 13.68
C PRO A 283 19.35 9.27 13.22
N ARG A 284 20.00 8.10 13.12
CA ARG A 284 21.39 7.98 12.64
C ARG A 284 21.53 7.98 11.12
N HIS A 285 20.42 7.84 10.40
CA HIS A 285 20.39 7.70 8.94
C HIS A 285 19.63 8.84 8.26
N GLN A 286 19.25 9.89 8.99
CA GLN A 286 18.44 10.97 8.43
C GLN A 286 19.11 11.65 7.25
N ASP A 287 20.42 11.89 7.31
CA ASP A 287 21.17 12.52 6.22
C ASP A 287 21.20 11.63 4.97
N ASP A 288 21.41 10.32 5.13
CA ASP A 288 21.40 9.35 4.03
C ASP A 288 20.00 9.21 3.41
N ILE A 289 18.96 9.19 4.26
CA ILE A 289 17.56 9.17 3.84
C ILE A 289 17.21 10.42 3.04
N ASP A 290 17.58 11.60 3.55
CA ASP A 290 17.28 12.88 2.90
C ASP A 290 18.00 13.00 1.55
N PHE A 291 19.27 12.58 1.50
CA PHE A 291 20.04 12.52 0.26
C PHE A 291 19.38 11.58 -0.77
N ALA A 292 18.97 10.38 -0.34
CA ALA A 292 18.32 9.41 -1.20
C ALA A 292 16.98 9.93 -1.73
N ILE A 293 16.18 10.59 -0.88
CA ILE A 293 14.90 11.22 -1.26
C ILE A 293 15.13 12.32 -2.30
N GLU A 294 16.08 13.22 -2.09
CA GLU A 294 16.31 14.35 -2.99
C GLU A 294 16.71 13.88 -4.40
N LYS A 295 17.65 12.95 -4.46
CA LYS A 295 18.09 12.34 -5.72
C LYS A 295 16.95 11.63 -6.46
N ALA A 296 16.08 10.94 -5.72
CA ALA A 296 14.90 10.28 -6.26
C ALA A 296 13.87 11.28 -6.79
N ARG A 297 13.64 12.39 -6.09
CA ARG A 297 12.73 13.47 -6.51
C ARG A 297 13.18 14.11 -7.81
N GLU A 298 14.48 14.37 -8.00
CA GLU A 298 15.01 14.89 -9.27
C GLU A 298 14.73 13.95 -10.46
N LEU A 299 14.82 12.64 -10.24
CA LEU A 299 14.49 11.65 -11.27
C LEU A 299 12.98 11.61 -11.56
N ILE A 300 12.16 11.59 -10.52
CA ILE A 300 10.70 11.59 -10.63
C ILE A 300 10.22 12.87 -11.31
N TRP A 301 10.80 14.01 -10.99
CA TRP A 301 10.46 15.26 -11.66
C TRP A 301 10.69 15.21 -13.17
N ARG A 302 11.81 14.61 -13.61
CA ARG A 302 12.17 14.51 -15.03
C ARG A 302 11.39 13.43 -15.77
N HIS A 303 11.21 12.26 -15.15
CA HIS A 303 10.77 11.01 -15.80
C HIS A 303 9.51 10.38 -15.18
N GLY A 304 8.88 11.03 -14.20
CA GLY A 304 7.72 10.50 -13.45
C GLY A 304 6.40 10.57 -14.19
N ILE A 305 6.30 11.31 -15.29
CA ILE A 305 5.12 11.32 -16.16
C ILE A 305 5.17 10.08 -17.06
N LEU A 306 4.55 8.99 -16.64
CA LEU A 306 4.62 7.72 -17.37
C LEU A 306 3.73 7.74 -18.62
N VAL A 307 4.11 6.98 -19.65
CA VAL A 307 3.26 6.73 -20.83
C VAL A 307 2.05 5.83 -20.53
N LYS A 308 2.08 5.16 -19.36
CA LYS A 308 0.98 4.33 -18.87
C LYS A 308 -0.18 5.21 -18.39
N GLU A 309 -1.38 4.65 -18.43
CA GLU A 309 -2.58 5.28 -17.90
C GLU A 309 -2.39 5.81 -16.45
N PRO A 310 -2.91 7.00 -16.13
CA PRO A 310 -2.84 7.57 -14.79
C PRO A 310 -3.43 6.62 -13.74
N SER A 311 -2.64 6.31 -12.71
CA SER A 311 -3.01 5.42 -11.61
C SER A 311 -2.12 5.68 -10.40
N LEU A 312 -2.51 5.17 -9.23
CA LEU A 312 -1.73 5.29 -7.99
C LEU A 312 -0.57 4.27 -7.91
N CYS A 313 -0.74 3.07 -8.43
CA CYS A 313 0.27 2.02 -8.26
C CYS A 313 1.49 2.21 -9.18
N HIS A 314 1.24 2.64 -10.42
CA HIS A 314 2.26 2.70 -11.46
C HIS A 314 1.88 3.68 -12.58
N GLY A 315 1.44 4.87 -12.18
CA GLY A 315 1.04 5.95 -13.08
C GLY A 315 1.37 7.31 -12.48
N LEU A 316 0.98 8.35 -13.21
CA LEU A 316 1.26 9.75 -12.86
C LEU A 316 0.86 10.10 -11.42
N PHE A 317 -0.34 9.70 -10.98
CA PHE A 317 -0.83 10.06 -9.65
C PHE A 317 0.04 9.49 -8.53
N GLY A 318 0.45 8.22 -8.64
CA GLY A 318 1.35 7.60 -7.67
C GLY A 318 2.76 8.18 -7.65
N ASN A 319 3.18 8.81 -8.75
CA ASN A 319 4.47 9.45 -8.85
C ASN A 319 4.44 10.91 -8.38
N ALA A 320 3.26 11.48 -8.14
CA ALA A 320 3.07 12.89 -7.81
C ALA A 320 2.67 13.16 -6.35
N LEU A 321 2.42 12.12 -5.53
CA LEU A 321 2.21 12.32 -4.09
C LEU A 321 3.55 12.58 -3.40
#